data_AF-A0A7C5G535-F1
#
_entry.id   AF-A0A7C5G535-F1
#
_cell.length_a   1.000
_cell.length_b   1.000
_cell.length_c   1.000
_cell.angle_alpha   90.00
_cell.angle_beta   90.00
_cell.angle_gamma   90.00
#
_symmetry.space_group_name_H-M   'P 1'
#
loop_
_entity.id
_entity.type
_entity.pdbx_description
1 polymer ?
#
loop_
_entity_poly.entity_id
_entity_poly.type
_entity_poly.pdbx_seq_one_letter_code
_entity_poly.pdbx_strand_id
1 'polypeptide(L)'
;MKKSLAVLAALSIAAAAFASGSNELVINSYMSDQAPKDVFQKLVDDFQKKNPDIKVTVNTTAHEQFKTLLPSWLTSKQAPDVVTWFAGYRMQAFAEKGLLEPINDVFPGGSFESEFPAAFKSSASYNGNVYFMPQSWYWWAVYYNKDVFAKLNLSIPKTADEFLAVCDKLKAA
;
A
#
# COMPACT_ATOMS: atom_id res chain seq x y z
N MET A 1 62.80 -26.38 -32.60
CA MET A 1 62.91 -24.90 -32.60
C MET A 1 61.51 -24.31 -32.49
N LYS A 2 61.25 -23.54 -31.41
CA LYS A 2 60.45 -22.29 -31.35
C LYS A 2 59.20 -22.25 -32.26
N LYS A 3 57.94 -22.16 -31.81
CA LYS A 3 57.26 -21.52 -30.68
C LYS A 3 55.79 -22.00 -30.75
N SER A 4 55.05 -21.97 -29.64
CA SER A 4 53.69 -21.40 -29.61
C SER A 4 53.24 -21.18 -28.17
N LEU A 5 53.00 -19.91 -27.86
CA LEU A 5 52.33 -19.40 -26.67
C LEU A 5 50.86 -19.86 -26.69
N ALA A 6 50.36 -20.34 -25.55
CA ALA A 6 48.94 -20.29 -25.24
C ALA A 6 48.79 -19.56 -23.89
N VAL A 7 48.25 -18.36 -23.97
CA VAL A 7 47.88 -17.50 -22.85
C VAL A 7 46.61 -18.09 -22.24
N LEU A 8 46.69 -18.59 -21.00
CA LEU A 8 45.50 -18.88 -20.20
C LEU A 8 45.16 -17.63 -19.38
N ALA A 9 44.24 -16.83 -19.92
CA ALA A 9 43.51 -15.84 -19.14
C ALA A 9 42.29 -16.54 -18.53
N ALA A 10 42.37 -16.92 -17.25
CA ALA A 10 41.21 -17.21 -16.44
C ALA A 10 41.03 -16.04 -15.47
N LEU A 11 40.21 -15.07 -15.88
CA LEU A 11 39.63 -14.08 -14.97
C LEU A 11 38.86 -14.85 -13.89
N SER A 12 39.38 -14.85 -12.67
CA SER A 12 38.63 -15.15 -11.47
C SER A 12 37.58 -14.06 -11.28
N ILE A 13 36.35 -14.33 -11.72
CA ILE A 13 35.17 -13.54 -11.38
C ILE A 13 34.95 -13.68 -9.87
N ALA A 14 35.38 -12.65 -9.14
CA ALA A 14 34.74 -12.27 -7.91
C ALA A 14 33.37 -11.65 -8.26
N ALA A 15 32.32 -12.11 -7.58
CA ALA A 15 31.11 -11.38 -7.17
C ALA A 15 29.85 -12.25 -7.29
N ALA A 16 29.41 -12.80 -6.16
CA ALA A 16 28.02 -12.69 -5.67
C ALA A 16 27.87 -13.57 -4.41
N ALA A 17 28.37 -13.08 -3.29
CA ALA A 17 27.96 -13.55 -1.97
C ALA A 17 27.73 -12.32 -1.09
N PHE A 18 26.67 -11.58 -1.40
CA PHE A 18 26.03 -10.67 -0.45
C PHE A 18 24.56 -11.09 -0.32
N ALA A 19 24.36 -12.25 0.31
CA ALA A 19 23.10 -12.57 0.95
C ALA A 19 23.24 -12.19 2.43
N SER A 20 22.99 -10.92 2.77
CA SER A 20 22.72 -10.57 4.17
C SER A 20 21.25 -10.88 4.45
N GLY A 21 20.93 -12.17 4.55
CA GLY A 21 19.61 -12.64 4.92
C GLY A 21 19.38 -12.42 6.41
N SER A 22 18.60 -11.41 6.77
CA SER A 22 17.56 -11.67 7.76
C SER A 22 16.40 -12.27 6.98
N ASN A 23 16.11 -13.55 7.20
CA ASN A 23 14.92 -14.22 6.70
C ASN A 23 13.65 -13.70 7.41
N GLU A 24 13.57 -12.40 7.65
CA GLU A 24 12.49 -11.73 8.35
C GLU A 24 11.95 -10.60 7.46
N LEU A 25 10.67 -10.68 7.15
CA LEU A 25 9.90 -9.62 6.49
C LEU A 25 9.13 -8.84 7.56
N VAL A 26 9.34 -7.53 7.60
CA VAL A 26 8.67 -6.62 8.52
C VAL A 26 7.57 -5.86 7.79
N ILE A 27 6.34 -6.05 8.26
CA ILE A 27 5.15 -5.36 7.76
C ILE A 27 4.65 -4.40 8.81
N ASN A 28 4.53 -3.11 8.49
CA ASN A 28 3.81 -2.18 9.35
C ASN A 28 2.38 -2.00 8.82
N SER A 29 1.39 -2.28 9.67
CA SER A 29 -0.04 -2.24 9.31
C SER A 29 -0.85 -1.25 10.14
N TYR A 30 -1.74 -0.49 9.51
CA TYR A 30 -2.73 0.35 10.19
C TYR A 30 -4.02 -0.39 10.55
N MET A 31 -4.17 -1.64 10.08
CA MET A 31 -5.37 -2.48 10.26
C MET A 31 -5.50 -2.95 11.70
N SER A 32 -5.94 -2.04 12.56
CA SER A 32 -6.01 -2.23 14.01
C SER A 32 -7.36 -2.79 14.47
N ASP A 33 -8.40 -2.66 13.65
CA ASP A 33 -9.69 -3.29 13.91
C ASP A 33 -9.58 -4.82 13.82
N GLN A 34 -10.33 -5.52 14.67
CA GLN A 34 -10.21 -6.97 14.85
C GLN A 34 -10.41 -7.74 13.54
N ALA A 35 -11.50 -7.48 12.81
CA ALA A 35 -11.81 -8.23 11.60
C ALA A 35 -10.76 -8.05 10.48
N PRO A 36 -10.32 -6.83 10.11
CA PRO A 36 -9.20 -6.64 9.18
C PRO A 36 -7.89 -7.29 9.66
N LYS A 37 -7.59 -7.19 10.96
CA LYS A 37 -6.38 -7.79 11.55
C LYS A 37 -6.37 -9.31 11.41
N ASP A 38 -7.50 -9.98 11.66
CA ASP A 38 -7.62 -11.43 11.55
C ASP A 38 -7.45 -11.91 10.10
N VAL A 39 -8.05 -11.18 9.15
CA VAL A 39 -7.87 -11.47 7.71
C VAL A 39 -6.41 -11.30 7.30
N PHE A 40 -5.75 -10.23 7.75
CA PHE A 40 -4.35 -9.99 7.44
C PHE A 40 -3.43 -11.05 8.05
N GLN A 41 -3.67 -11.43 9.31
CA GLN A 41 -2.93 -12.49 9.97
C GLN A 41 -3.08 -13.83 9.24
N LYS A 42 -4.28 -14.16 8.77
CA LYS A 42 -4.50 -15.36 7.95
C LYS A 42 -3.67 -15.35 6.66
N LEU A 43 -3.56 -14.21 5.98
CA LEU A 43 -2.71 -14.07 4.79
C LEU A 43 -1.24 -14.32 5.12
N VAL A 44 -0.77 -13.79 6.24
CA VAL A 44 0.59 -14.00 6.73
C VAL A 44 0.85 -15.46 7.08
N ASP A 45 -0.08 -16.12 7.76
CA ASP A 45 0.04 -17.54 8.11
C ASP A 45 0.09 -18.42 6.86
N ASP A 46 -0.75 -18.13 5.86
CA ASP A 46 -0.76 -18.88 4.61
C ASP A 46 0.49 -18.62 3.76
N PHE A 47 1.07 -17.41 3.84
CA PHE A 47 2.36 -17.09 3.24
C PHE A 47 3.50 -17.85 3.91
N GLN A 48 3.59 -17.83 5.25
CA GLN A 48 4.66 -18.52 5.99
C GLN A 48 4.57 -20.05 5.83
N LYS A 49 3.37 -20.63 5.73
CA LYS A 49 3.21 -22.08 5.41
C LYS A 49 3.81 -22.45 4.05
N LYS A 50 3.73 -21.56 3.07
CA LYS A 50 4.30 -21.77 1.73
C LYS A 50 5.79 -21.43 1.67
N ASN A 51 6.27 -20.62 2.61
CA ASN A 51 7.64 -20.12 2.68
C ASN A 51 8.18 -20.32 4.10
N PRO A 52 8.43 -21.58 4.53
CA PRO A 52 8.76 -21.90 5.93
C PRO A 52 10.06 -21.25 6.41
N ASP A 53 10.94 -20.89 5.48
CA ASP A 53 12.21 -20.24 5.78
C ASP A 53 12.07 -18.74 6.02
N ILE A 54 10.91 -18.13 5.71
CA ILE A 54 10.67 -16.69 5.84
C ILE A 54 9.76 -16.43 7.03
N LYS A 55 10.29 -15.74 8.04
CA LYS A 55 9.52 -15.19 9.16
C LYS A 55 8.86 -13.89 8.74
N VAL A 56 7.59 -13.70 9.07
CA VAL A 56 6.89 -12.43 8.83
C VAL A 56 6.48 -11.83 10.17
N THR A 57 6.90 -10.60 10.42
CA THR A 57 6.54 -9.82 11.61
C THR A 57 5.60 -8.70 11.19
N VAL A 58 4.38 -8.68 11.76
CA VAL A 58 3.40 -7.62 11.52
C VAL A 58 3.31 -6.71 12.73
N ASN A 59 3.73 -5.45 12.57
CA ASN A 59 3.56 -4.41 13.57
C ASN A 59 2.26 -3.64 13.28
N THR A 60 1.22 -3.90 14.05
CA THR A 60 -0.05 -3.18 13.93
C THR A 60 -0.05 -1.93 14.80
N THR A 61 -0.33 -0.78 14.21
CA THR A 61 -0.50 0.50 14.92
C THR A 61 -1.91 1.05 14.68
N ALA A 62 -2.46 1.77 15.65
CA ALA A 62 -3.76 2.44 15.51
C ALA A 62 -3.76 3.38 14.30
N HIS A 63 -4.88 3.44 13.58
CA HIS A 63 -5.00 4.11 12.29
C HIS A 63 -4.49 5.56 12.27
N GLU A 64 -4.89 6.37 13.24
CA GLU A 64 -4.48 7.78 13.33
C GLU A 64 -3.00 7.94 13.68
N GLN A 65 -2.50 7.12 14.59
CA GLN A 65 -1.09 7.12 14.99
C GLN A 65 -0.19 6.65 13.85
N PHE A 66 -0.61 5.66 13.06
CA PHE A 66 0.15 5.16 11.91
C PHE A 66 0.48 6.29 10.93
N LYS A 67 -0.49 7.18 10.65
CA LYS A 67 -0.28 8.32 9.74
C LYS A 67 0.84 9.25 10.20
N THR A 68 1.00 9.42 11.50
CA THR A 68 2.06 10.27 12.08
C THR A 68 3.44 9.61 12.05
N LEU A 69 3.49 8.28 12.18
CA LEU A 69 4.75 7.54 12.28
C LEU A 69 5.32 7.16 10.91
N LEU A 70 4.46 6.91 9.91
CA LEU A 70 4.88 6.43 8.60
C LEU A 70 6.00 7.27 7.95
N PRO A 71 5.93 8.61 7.88
CA PRO A 71 7.01 9.40 7.27
C PRO A 71 8.37 9.17 7.94
N SER A 72 8.39 8.99 9.26
CA SER A 72 9.62 8.72 10.01
C SER A 72 10.14 7.30 9.77
N TRP A 73 9.25 6.31 9.61
CA TRP A 73 9.65 4.95 9.29
C TRP A 73 10.27 4.84 7.90
N LEU A 74 9.64 5.44 6.89
CA LEU A 74 10.12 5.36 5.50
C LEU A 74 11.46 6.06 5.28
N THR A 75 11.84 7.01 6.16
CA THR A 75 13.15 7.70 6.11
C THR A 75 14.18 7.10 7.06
N SER A 76 13.79 6.11 7.86
CA SER A 76 14.67 5.42 8.80
C SER A 76 15.54 4.39 8.09
N LYS A 77 16.72 4.10 8.67
CA LYS A 77 17.57 2.97 8.25
C LYS A 77 16.92 1.61 8.50
N GLN A 78 15.90 1.56 9.35
CA GLN A 78 15.12 0.37 9.68
C GLN A 78 13.68 0.52 9.18
N ALA A 79 13.54 0.98 7.92
CA ALA A 79 12.23 1.04 7.28
C ALA A 79 11.63 -0.38 7.16
N PRO A 80 10.30 -0.53 7.30
CA PRO A 80 9.64 -1.81 7.06
C PRO A 80 9.71 -2.19 5.57
N ASP A 81 9.68 -3.48 5.28
CA ASP A 81 9.67 -4.00 3.91
C ASP A 81 8.34 -3.72 3.20
N VAL A 82 7.22 -3.81 3.96
CA VAL A 82 5.87 -3.56 3.44
C VAL A 82 5.09 -2.67 4.40
N VAL A 83 4.32 -1.74 3.85
CA VAL A 83 3.38 -0.91 4.63
C VAL A 83 1.98 -1.02 4.06
N THR A 84 0.98 -1.15 4.93
CA THR A 84 -0.39 -0.85 4.50
C THR A 84 -0.54 0.66 4.42
N TRP A 85 -1.05 1.17 3.30
CA TRP A 85 -1.28 2.60 3.15
C TRP A 85 -2.51 2.91 2.31
N PHE A 86 -2.72 4.20 2.02
CA PHE A 86 -3.79 4.67 1.16
C PHE A 86 -3.28 4.92 -0.25
N ALA A 87 -4.07 4.50 -1.23
CA ALA A 87 -3.87 4.83 -2.64
C ALA A 87 -4.05 6.34 -2.91
N GLY A 88 -3.84 6.73 -4.17
CA GLY A 88 -4.01 8.09 -4.68
C GLY A 88 -2.93 9.04 -4.16
N TYR A 89 -3.31 10.30 -3.92
CA TYR A 89 -2.39 11.37 -3.57
C TYR A 89 -1.50 11.05 -2.35
N ARG A 90 -2.02 10.29 -1.38
CA ARG A 90 -1.27 9.89 -0.17
C ARG A 90 -0.12 8.94 -0.47
N MET A 91 -0.29 8.02 -1.42
CA MET A 91 0.80 7.16 -1.89
C MET A 91 1.75 7.98 -2.77
N GLN A 92 1.21 8.79 -3.69
CA GLN A 92 2.00 9.59 -4.63
C GLN A 92 2.99 10.50 -3.90
N ALA A 93 2.58 11.13 -2.79
CA ALA A 93 3.45 11.99 -2.00
C ALA A 93 4.70 11.28 -1.43
N PHE A 94 4.68 9.96 -1.26
CA PHE A 94 5.84 9.17 -0.86
C PHE A 94 6.63 8.64 -2.06
N ALA A 95 5.93 8.22 -3.12
CA ALA A 95 6.56 7.81 -4.38
C ALA A 95 7.39 8.95 -5.00
N GLU A 96 6.86 10.17 -4.99
CA GLU A 96 7.54 11.39 -5.46
C GLU A 96 8.85 11.65 -4.72
N LYS A 97 8.91 11.29 -3.43
CA LYS A 97 10.10 11.43 -2.59
C LYS A 97 11.08 10.26 -2.69
N GLY A 98 10.78 9.26 -3.53
CA GLY A 98 11.58 8.05 -3.66
C GLY A 98 11.54 7.16 -2.41
N LEU A 99 10.48 7.28 -1.60
CA LEU A 99 10.32 6.53 -0.35
C LEU A 99 9.53 5.22 -0.53
N LEU A 100 9.11 4.91 -1.75
CA LEU A 100 8.44 3.67 -2.13
C LEU A 100 9.10 3.10 -3.38
N GLU A 101 9.23 1.79 -3.44
CA GLU A 101 9.74 1.07 -4.60
C GLU A 101 8.59 0.82 -5.60
N PRO A 102 8.83 0.96 -6.93
CA PRO A 102 7.86 0.53 -7.92
C PRO A 102 7.69 -0.99 -7.87
N ILE A 103 6.47 -1.47 -8.00
CA ILE A 103 6.09 -2.89 -7.91
C ILE A 103 5.58 -3.42 -9.25
N ASN A 104 6.07 -2.88 -10.38
CA ASN A 104 5.55 -3.21 -11.70
C ASN A 104 5.70 -4.71 -12.05
N ASP A 105 6.67 -5.39 -11.45
CA ASP A 105 7.09 -6.76 -11.72
C ASP A 105 6.45 -7.80 -10.80
N VAL A 106 5.68 -7.39 -9.78
CA VAL A 106 5.10 -8.31 -8.80
C VAL A 106 3.78 -8.95 -9.26
N PHE A 107 3.24 -8.54 -10.41
CA PHE A 107 1.95 -9.01 -10.91
C PHE A 107 2.10 -10.32 -11.69
N PRO A 108 1.44 -11.43 -11.28
CA PRO A 108 1.57 -12.73 -11.95
C PRO A 108 1.22 -12.72 -13.44
N GLY A 109 0.20 -11.98 -13.85
CA GLY A 109 -0.16 -11.79 -15.26
C GLY A 109 0.70 -10.77 -16.01
N GLY A 110 1.81 -10.31 -15.41
CA GLY A 110 2.80 -9.41 -16.02
C GLY A 110 2.40 -7.95 -16.07
N SER A 111 1.21 -7.58 -15.58
CA SER A 111 0.75 -6.19 -15.50
C SER A 111 -0.28 -5.99 -14.40
N PHE A 112 -0.42 -4.75 -13.93
CA PHE A 112 -1.48 -4.40 -12.98
C PHE A 112 -2.88 -4.70 -13.55
N GLU A 113 -3.09 -4.38 -14.82
CA GLU A 113 -4.36 -4.52 -15.51
C GLU A 113 -4.78 -5.98 -15.73
N SER A 114 -3.84 -6.92 -15.64
CA SER A 114 -4.14 -8.36 -15.64
C SER A 114 -4.76 -8.84 -14.33
N GLU A 115 -4.54 -8.12 -13.22
CA GLU A 115 -4.99 -8.49 -11.88
C GLU A 115 -6.12 -7.58 -11.37
N PHE A 116 -6.18 -6.33 -11.84
CA PHE A 116 -7.07 -5.30 -11.32
C PHE A 116 -7.77 -4.51 -12.45
N PRO A 117 -9.01 -4.06 -12.24
CA PRO A 117 -9.68 -3.14 -13.17
C PRO A 117 -8.83 -1.88 -13.44
N ALA A 118 -8.76 -1.48 -14.71
CA ALA A 118 -7.97 -0.32 -15.15
C ALA A 118 -8.33 0.98 -14.40
N ALA A 119 -9.56 1.11 -13.91
CA ALA A 119 -10.02 2.25 -13.10
C ALA A 119 -9.18 2.48 -11.82
N PHE A 120 -8.57 1.44 -11.25
CA PHE A 120 -7.73 1.56 -10.06
C PHE A 120 -6.32 2.06 -10.36
N LYS A 121 -5.86 1.97 -11.63
CA LYS A 121 -4.48 2.26 -12.01
C LYS A 121 -4.07 3.69 -11.66
N SER A 122 -4.93 4.67 -11.92
CA SER A 122 -4.66 6.08 -11.63
C SER A 122 -4.38 6.32 -10.14
N SER A 123 -5.06 5.59 -9.25
CA SER A 123 -4.84 5.66 -7.81
C SER A 123 -3.61 4.87 -7.34
N ALA A 124 -3.17 3.88 -8.11
CA ALA A 124 -2.06 3.01 -7.76
C ALA A 124 -0.71 3.45 -8.37
N SER A 125 -0.72 4.45 -9.25
CA SER A 125 0.44 4.83 -10.05
C SER A 125 0.92 6.26 -9.84
N TYR A 126 2.21 6.46 -10.10
CA TYR A 126 2.90 7.74 -10.16
C TYR A 126 3.97 7.67 -11.26
N ASN A 127 4.09 8.70 -12.11
CA ASN A 127 5.07 8.77 -13.20
C ASN A 127 5.23 7.48 -14.03
N GLY A 128 4.11 6.83 -14.37
CA GLY A 128 4.10 5.62 -15.21
C GLY A 128 4.39 4.31 -14.48
N ASN A 129 4.79 4.35 -13.21
CA ASN A 129 5.05 3.17 -12.39
C ASN A 129 3.91 2.89 -11.41
N VAL A 130 3.79 1.63 -10.99
CA VAL A 130 2.82 1.20 -9.98
C VAL A 130 3.54 1.11 -8.64
N TYR A 131 2.95 1.68 -7.60
CA TYR A 131 3.53 1.73 -6.24
C TYR A 131 2.56 1.20 -5.18
N PHE A 132 1.40 0.69 -5.59
CA PHE A 132 0.35 0.29 -4.67
C PHE A 132 -0.33 -0.99 -5.14
N MET A 133 -0.53 -1.91 -4.21
CA MET A 133 -1.27 -3.15 -4.42
C MET A 133 -2.68 -3.00 -3.81
N PRO A 134 -3.74 -2.93 -4.62
CA PRO A 134 -5.11 -2.85 -4.11
C PRO A 134 -5.49 -4.11 -3.32
N GLN A 135 -5.79 -3.97 -2.03
CA GLN A 135 -6.29 -5.08 -1.20
C GLN A 135 -7.82 -5.04 -1.00
N SER A 136 -8.40 -3.84 -1.03
CA SER A 136 -9.79 -3.57 -0.70
C SER A 136 -10.17 -2.20 -1.25
N TRP A 137 -11.46 -2.01 -1.53
CA TRP A 137 -12.00 -0.74 -2.00
C TRP A 137 -13.39 -0.52 -1.37
N TYR A 138 -13.76 0.74 -1.21
CA TYR A 138 -15.06 1.13 -0.66
C TYR A 138 -15.51 2.45 -1.27
N TRP A 139 -16.82 2.66 -1.32
CA TRP A 139 -17.42 3.91 -1.75
C TRP A 139 -17.51 4.90 -0.60
N TRP A 140 -17.17 6.15 -0.87
CA TRP A 140 -17.53 7.25 0.01
C TRP A 140 -18.99 7.60 -0.25
N ALA A 141 -19.78 7.64 0.81
CA ALA A 141 -21.19 8.00 0.75
C ALA A 141 -21.52 9.00 1.85
N VAL A 142 -22.42 9.93 1.54
CA VAL A 142 -23.01 10.84 2.53
C VAL A 142 -24.23 10.15 3.12
N TYR A 143 -24.16 9.85 4.41
CA TYR A 143 -25.29 9.31 5.17
C TYR A 143 -26.01 10.45 5.89
N TYR A 144 -27.33 10.36 5.97
CA TYR A 144 -28.16 11.33 6.70
C TYR A 144 -29.16 10.63 7.61
N ASN A 145 -29.55 11.30 8.68
CA ASN A 145 -30.58 10.81 9.59
C ASN A 145 -31.97 11.13 9.01
N LYS A 146 -32.74 10.09 8.66
CA LYS A 146 -34.06 10.23 8.04
C LYS A 146 -35.08 10.92 8.96
N ASP A 147 -35.01 10.66 10.27
CA ASP A 147 -35.94 11.25 11.24
C ASP A 147 -35.69 12.75 11.41
N VAL A 148 -34.42 13.16 11.41
CA VAL A 148 -34.04 14.58 11.42
C VAL A 148 -34.53 15.28 10.16
N PHE A 149 -34.36 14.66 8.99
CA PHE A 149 -34.85 15.22 7.73
C PHE A 149 -36.37 15.33 7.72
N ALA A 150 -37.09 14.32 8.21
CA ALA A 150 -38.54 14.36 8.33
C ALA A 150 -39.00 15.44 9.32
N LYS A 151 -38.40 15.53 10.51
CA LYS A 151 -38.73 16.52 11.55
C LYS A 151 -38.56 17.95 11.07
N LEU A 152 -37.54 18.21 10.25
CA LEU A 152 -37.20 19.54 9.74
C LEU A 152 -37.72 19.80 8.31
N ASN A 153 -38.50 18.86 7.76
CA ASN A 153 -39.03 18.93 6.39
C ASN A 153 -37.94 19.22 5.33
N LEU A 154 -36.84 18.47 5.40
CA LEU A 154 -35.69 18.57 4.51
C LEU A 154 -35.78 17.54 3.38
N SER A 155 -35.44 17.99 2.16
CA SER A 155 -35.30 17.12 0.99
C SER A 155 -33.86 16.64 0.86
N ILE A 156 -33.66 15.48 0.24
CA ILE A 156 -32.32 14.97 -0.09
C ILE A 156 -31.70 15.91 -1.15
N PRO A 157 -30.55 16.55 -0.85
CA PRO A 157 -29.93 17.47 -1.79
C PRO A 157 -29.31 16.71 -2.97
N LYS A 158 -29.44 17.28 -4.17
CA LYS A 158 -28.91 16.76 -5.43
C LYS A 158 -27.79 17.64 -6.00
N THR A 159 -27.60 18.83 -5.44
CA THR A 159 -26.56 19.79 -5.82
C THR A 159 -25.78 20.27 -4.60
N ALA A 160 -24.60 20.85 -4.82
CA ALA A 160 -23.79 21.43 -3.75
C ALA A 160 -24.54 22.56 -3.03
N ASP A 161 -25.25 23.41 -3.77
CA ASP A 161 -26.03 24.52 -3.21
C ASP A 161 -27.19 24.02 -2.36
N GLU A 162 -27.91 22.98 -2.82
CA GLU A 162 -28.96 22.34 -2.02
C GLU A 162 -28.37 21.70 -0.75
N PHE A 163 -27.20 21.09 -0.85
CA PHE A 163 -26.52 20.49 0.30
C PHE A 163 -26.12 21.53 1.34
N LEU A 164 -25.59 22.68 0.92
CA LEU A 164 -25.27 23.79 1.80
C LEU A 164 -26.54 24.37 2.44
N ALA A 165 -27.62 24.54 1.67
CA ALA A 165 -28.90 25.00 2.20
C ALA A 165 -29.47 24.03 3.27
N VAL A 166 -29.31 22.72 3.09
CA VAL A 166 -29.65 21.71 4.10
C VAL A 166 -28.77 21.89 5.36
N CYS A 167 -27.47 22.11 5.20
CA CYS A 167 -26.56 22.34 6.32
C CYS A 167 -26.94 23.59 7.13
N ASP A 168 -27.31 24.68 6.47
CA ASP A 168 -27.70 25.91 7.15
C ASP A 168 -29.00 25.74 7.94
N LYS A 169 -29.98 25.01 7.39
CA LYS A 169 -31.20 24.65 8.12
C LYS A 169 -30.91 23.76 9.34
N LEU A 170 -29.99 22.80 9.21
CA LEU A 170 -29.57 21.94 10.32
C LEU A 170 -28.86 22.72 11.42
N LYS A 171 -28.05 23.73 11.09
CA LYS A 171 -27.37 24.59 12.07
C LYS A 171 -28.32 25.51 12.84
N ALA A 172 -29.44 25.89 12.23
CA ALA A 172 -30.42 26.79 12.83
C ALA A 172 -31.47 26.09 13.70
N ALA A 173 -31.48 24.75 13.72
CA ALA A 173 -32.42 23.90 14.46
C ALA A 173 -31.89 23.51 15.84
#